data_AF-A0A444XE64-F1
#
_entry.id   AF-A0A444XE64-F1
#
_cell.length_a   1.000
_cell.length_b   1.000
_cell.length_c   1.000
_cell.angle_alpha   90.00
_cell.angle_beta   90.00
_cell.angle_gamma   90.00
#
_symmetry.space_group_name_H-M   'P 1'
#
loop_
_entity.id
_entity.type
_entity.pdbx_description
1 polymer ?
#
loop_
_entity_poly.entity_id
_entity_poly.type
_entity_poly.pdbx_seq_one_letter_code
_entity_poly.pdbx_strand_id
1 'polypeptide(L)'
;MSYNTESDEKFEGNYEIVGPTEDVEEDDILIEEDVTDVANALVDQHSSGEPLFMHILNFDAMYISEFLEYVNTVFVIVVDGEFVVGMEFNSRETVIAVVKEYTIQRDVDYRVCESEPTTFYAKCVHYGTNCDWLIRVNLIKRQYYWVIMSYNGSHTCIRSTISHDQDHVKLDSGTIAEAIKPLVEADLSLKVKSVIAEVQSKFNYTISYRKVWLAKEKTVEKIFGGWEASYEALPI
;
A
#
# COMPACT_ATOMS: atom_id res chain seq x y z
N MET A 1 -43.59 24.22 -17.49
CA MET A 1 -42.61 24.19 -16.38
C MET A 1 -41.26 24.50 -16.99
N SER A 2 -40.57 25.52 -16.48
CA SER A 2 -39.21 25.85 -16.92
C SER A 2 -38.22 25.15 -16.00
N TYR A 3 -37.17 24.56 -16.56
CA TYR A 3 -36.04 24.07 -15.78
C TYR A 3 -34.98 25.17 -15.74
N ASN A 4 -34.68 25.66 -14.54
CA ASN A 4 -33.47 26.42 -14.29
C ASN A 4 -32.39 25.44 -13.89
N THR A 5 -31.21 25.53 -14.51
CA THR A 5 -29.98 24.87 -14.08
C THR A 5 -28.91 25.95 -14.07
N GLU A 6 -28.31 26.19 -12.91
CA GLU A 6 -27.39 27.31 -12.71
C GLU A 6 -25.94 26.89 -12.96
N SER A 7 -25.24 27.70 -13.77
CA SER A 7 -23.79 27.91 -13.89
C SER A 7 -22.82 26.82 -13.43
N ASP A 8 -22.08 26.25 -14.39
CA ASP A 8 -20.70 25.81 -14.16
C ASP A 8 -19.81 27.04 -13.90
N GLU A 9 -19.15 27.13 -12.74
CA GLU A 9 -18.02 28.05 -12.54
C GLU A 9 -16.69 27.29 -12.45
N LYS A 10 -15.78 27.62 -13.37
CA LYS A 10 -14.45 27.00 -13.51
C LYS A 10 -13.39 27.93 -12.89
N PHE A 11 -12.88 27.59 -11.71
CA PHE A 11 -11.85 28.38 -11.04
C PHE A 11 -10.48 28.16 -11.71
N GLU A 12 -9.92 29.20 -12.33
CA GLU A 12 -8.64 29.17 -13.03
C GLU A 12 -7.68 30.17 -12.37
N GLY A 13 -6.86 29.66 -11.45
CA GLY A 13 -6.00 30.47 -10.56
C GLY A 13 -4.65 30.82 -11.17
N ASN A 14 -4.53 32.04 -11.69
CA ASN A 14 -3.26 32.57 -12.20
C ASN A 14 -2.39 33.06 -11.03
N TYR A 15 -1.11 32.65 -11.00
CA TYR A 15 -0.10 33.20 -10.07
C TYR A 15 1.04 33.83 -10.87
N GLU A 16 1.28 35.13 -10.65
CA GLU A 16 2.42 35.84 -11.22
C GLU A 16 3.62 35.75 -10.26
N ILE A 17 4.75 35.26 -10.75
CA ILE A 17 6.01 35.27 -9.99
C ILE A 17 6.77 36.55 -10.38
N VAL A 18 6.75 37.55 -9.49
CA VAL A 18 7.60 38.72 -9.60
C VAL A 18 9.00 38.38 -9.08
N GLY A 19 9.95 38.15 -9.99
CA GLY A 19 11.36 38.02 -9.64
C GLY A 19 12.06 39.38 -9.54
N PRO A 20 12.95 39.61 -8.58
CA PRO A 20 13.85 40.77 -8.59
C PRO A 20 14.94 40.60 -9.64
N THR A 21 15.19 41.64 -10.43
CA THR A 21 16.36 41.76 -11.32
C THR A 21 17.27 42.86 -10.81
N GLU A 22 18.56 42.58 -10.62
CA GLU A 22 19.71 43.33 -11.17
C GLU A 22 21.04 42.77 -10.61
N ASP A 23 22.08 42.73 -11.45
CA ASP A 23 23.36 42.08 -11.17
C ASP A 23 24.41 43.03 -10.55
N VAL A 24 25.21 42.55 -9.59
CA VAL A 24 26.54 43.10 -9.26
C VAL A 24 27.49 41.98 -8.81
N GLU A 25 28.43 41.59 -9.68
CA GLU A 25 29.75 41.04 -9.33
C GLU A 25 30.71 42.25 -9.09
N GLU A 26 31.88 42.19 -8.43
CA GLU A 26 32.82 41.10 -8.12
C GLU A 26 33.63 41.46 -6.84
N ASP A 27 34.60 40.63 -6.41
CA ASP A 27 35.30 40.64 -5.10
C ASP A 27 36.24 41.84 -4.76
N ASP A 28 36.48 42.08 -3.44
CA ASP A 28 37.83 41.99 -2.82
C ASP A 28 37.88 42.18 -1.26
N ILE A 29 38.43 41.17 -0.57
CA ILE A 29 39.56 41.18 0.42
C ILE A 29 39.76 42.36 1.41
N LEU A 30 40.11 42.30 2.73
CA LEU A 30 40.20 41.39 3.93
C LEU A 30 40.58 42.34 5.15
N ILE A 31 40.63 42.09 6.49
CA ILE A 31 40.27 41.06 7.51
C ILE A 31 40.28 41.74 8.93
N GLU A 32 39.44 41.28 9.89
CA GLU A 32 39.56 41.24 11.39
C GLU A 32 38.11 41.18 11.96
N GLU A 33 37.62 40.23 12.78
CA GLU A 33 38.07 39.44 13.96
C GLU A 33 37.29 39.88 15.24
N ASP A 34 37.03 38.92 16.15
CA ASP A 34 36.27 39.00 17.42
C ASP A 34 34.75 39.31 17.40
N VAL A 35 33.92 38.24 17.29
CA VAL A 35 32.63 38.13 18.02
C VAL A 35 32.36 36.68 18.51
N THR A 36 33.39 35.84 18.60
CA THR A 36 33.22 34.37 18.69
C THR A 36 32.90 33.86 20.11
N ASP A 37 33.23 34.65 21.14
CA ASP A 37 33.26 34.18 22.54
C ASP A 37 31.92 34.27 23.30
N VAL A 38 30.86 34.85 22.71
CA VAL A 38 29.56 35.02 23.40
C VAL A 38 28.65 33.79 23.25
N ALA A 39 28.76 33.02 22.16
CA ALA A 39 27.85 31.91 21.86
C ALA A 39 28.11 30.64 22.69
N ASN A 40 29.37 30.41 23.10
CA ASN A 40 29.80 29.13 23.71
C ASN A 40 29.43 29.00 25.20
N ALA A 41 29.02 30.08 25.86
CA ALA A 41 28.79 30.12 27.31
C ALA A 41 27.47 29.46 27.80
N LEU A 42 26.62 28.96 26.90
CA LEU A 42 25.30 28.37 27.23
C LEU A 42 25.14 26.88 26.87
N VAL A 43 26.20 26.22 26.38
CA VAL A 43 26.12 24.82 25.92
C VAL A 43 26.27 23.80 27.07
N ASP A 44 26.97 24.17 28.15
CA ASP A 44 27.61 23.21 29.06
C ASP A 44 26.81 22.86 30.34
N GLN A 45 25.47 22.99 30.31
CA GLN A 45 24.58 22.43 31.35
C GLN A 45 23.33 21.78 30.76
N HIS A 46 23.47 20.56 30.23
CA HIS A 46 22.57 19.41 30.43
C HIS A 46 22.97 18.22 29.52
N SER A 47 24.09 17.55 29.82
CA SER A 47 24.43 16.27 29.17
C SER A 47 23.55 15.13 29.70
N SER A 48 22.33 15.06 29.18
CA SER A 48 21.40 13.93 29.41
C SER A 48 21.90 12.67 28.70
N GLY A 49 22.91 12.02 29.25
CA GLY A 49 23.40 10.74 28.77
C GLY A 49 22.29 9.69 28.78
N GLU A 50 22.01 9.10 27.62
CA GLU A 50 20.92 8.11 27.48
C GLU A 50 21.16 6.90 28.40
N PRO A 51 20.16 6.46 29.17
CA PRO A 51 20.35 5.40 30.15
C PRO A 51 20.56 4.05 29.46
N LEU A 52 21.66 3.37 29.82
CA LEU A 52 22.18 2.14 29.19
C LEU A 52 21.20 0.95 29.08
N PHE A 53 20.02 0.99 29.70
CA PHE A 53 18.98 -0.04 29.50
C PHE A 53 18.42 -0.07 28.07
N MET A 54 18.60 1.00 27.30
CA MET A 54 18.21 1.09 25.88
C MET A 54 19.01 0.15 24.97
N HIS A 55 20.12 -0.43 25.44
CA HIS A 55 20.93 -1.35 24.64
C HIS A 55 20.40 -2.80 24.62
N ILE A 56 19.68 -3.09 23.54
CA ILE A 56 19.59 -4.42 22.90
C ILE A 56 18.90 -5.51 23.74
N LEU A 57 17.56 -5.47 23.71
CA LEU A 57 16.82 -6.69 23.42
C LEU A 57 16.77 -6.86 21.90
N ASN A 58 17.09 -8.06 21.39
CA ASN A 58 16.98 -8.36 19.96
C ASN A 58 15.52 -8.63 19.60
N PHE A 59 14.75 -7.55 19.43
CA PHE A 59 13.33 -7.63 19.09
C PHE A 59 13.07 -8.27 17.72
N ASP A 60 13.96 -8.12 16.73
CA ASP A 60 13.81 -8.74 15.41
C ASP A 60 13.65 -10.26 15.53
N ALA A 61 14.48 -10.92 16.35
CA ALA A 61 14.42 -12.37 16.56
C ALA A 61 13.14 -12.86 17.25
N MET A 62 12.48 -12.02 18.05
CA MET A 62 11.18 -12.34 18.67
C MET A 62 10.03 -12.08 17.71
N TYR A 63 10.05 -10.93 17.04
CA TYR A 63 8.99 -10.46 16.13
C TYR A 63 8.85 -11.36 14.90
N ILE A 64 9.96 -11.87 14.34
CA ILE A 64 9.95 -12.81 13.21
C ILE A 64 9.12 -14.07 13.50
N SER A 65 9.15 -14.60 14.74
CA SER A 65 8.49 -15.87 15.06
C SER A 65 6.97 -15.74 15.17
N GLU A 66 6.48 -14.83 16.01
CA GLU A 66 5.03 -14.65 16.24
C GLU A 66 4.32 -14.07 14.99
N PHE A 67 5.01 -13.21 14.21
CA PHE A 67 4.41 -12.63 13.02
C PHE A 67 4.25 -13.65 11.88
N LEU A 68 5.23 -14.54 11.66
CA LEU A 68 5.11 -15.61 10.66
C LEU A 68 3.95 -16.56 10.98
N GLU A 69 3.72 -16.90 12.25
CA GLU A 69 2.58 -17.74 12.63
C GLU A 69 1.24 -17.04 12.33
N TYR A 70 1.11 -15.75 12.63
CA TYR A 70 -0.12 -14.99 12.37
C TYR A 70 -0.44 -14.86 10.87
N VAL A 71 0.57 -14.60 10.03
CA VAL A 71 0.39 -14.49 8.56
C VAL A 71 -0.07 -15.81 7.94
N ASN A 72 0.38 -16.95 8.47
CA ASN A 72 -0.04 -18.27 7.98
C ASN A 72 -1.53 -18.57 8.24
N THR A 73 -2.15 -18.00 9.28
CA THR A 73 -3.56 -18.26 9.62
C THR A 73 -4.59 -17.77 8.58
N VAL A 74 -4.19 -16.91 7.64
CA VAL A 74 -5.06 -16.39 6.55
C VAL A 74 -4.86 -17.17 5.24
N PHE A 75 -3.82 -18.00 5.14
CA PHE A 75 -3.52 -18.74 3.92
C PHE A 75 -4.55 -19.85 3.66
N VAL A 76 -5.29 -19.73 2.55
CA VAL A 76 -5.99 -20.88 1.96
C VAL A 76 -4.91 -21.78 1.37
N ILE A 77 -4.48 -22.79 2.14
CA ILE A 77 -3.44 -23.73 1.72
C ILE A 77 -3.99 -24.60 0.59
N VAL A 78 -3.75 -24.20 -0.66
CA VAL A 78 -3.98 -25.04 -1.83
C VAL A 78 -2.67 -25.67 -2.27
N VAL A 79 -2.70 -26.98 -2.52
CA VAL A 79 -1.59 -27.72 -3.11
C VAL A 79 -1.21 -27.06 -4.44
N ASP A 80 0.09 -26.83 -4.64
CA ASP A 80 0.70 -26.13 -5.77
C ASP A 80 0.19 -24.68 -6.01
N GLY A 81 -0.60 -24.11 -5.10
CA GLY A 81 -1.06 -22.73 -5.16
C GLY A 81 -1.94 -22.42 -6.39
N GLU A 82 -2.64 -23.41 -6.93
CA GLU A 82 -3.55 -23.31 -8.08
C GLU A 82 -5.03 -23.33 -7.64
N PHE A 83 -5.93 -22.73 -8.42
CA PHE A 83 -7.36 -22.80 -8.11
C PHE A 83 -8.01 -24.12 -8.52
N VAL A 84 -9.09 -24.50 -7.83
CA VAL A 84 -9.88 -25.70 -8.13
C VAL A 84 -11.36 -25.32 -8.31
N VAL A 85 -12.00 -25.85 -9.35
CA VAL A 85 -13.45 -25.66 -9.57
C VAL A 85 -14.22 -26.33 -8.42
N GLY A 86 -15.15 -25.60 -7.81
CA GLY A 86 -15.86 -26.01 -6.59
C GLY A 86 -15.23 -25.49 -5.29
N MET A 87 -14.08 -24.81 -5.33
CA MET A 87 -13.49 -24.16 -4.14
C MET A 87 -14.41 -23.05 -3.62
N GLU A 88 -14.66 -23.03 -2.31
CA GLU A 88 -15.64 -22.18 -1.64
C GLU A 88 -14.97 -21.06 -0.81
N PHE A 89 -15.58 -19.88 -0.76
CA PHE A 89 -15.09 -18.69 -0.06
C PHE A 89 -16.23 -17.99 0.71
N ASN A 90 -15.94 -17.47 1.90
CA ASN A 90 -16.93 -16.84 2.77
C ASN A 90 -17.38 -15.42 2.33
N SER A 91 -16.63 -14.74 1.47
CA SER A 91 -16.94 -13.39 0.99
C SER A 91 -16.45 -13.15 -0.45
N ARG A 92 -17.00 -12.12 -1.10
CA ARG A 92 -16.58 -11.69 -2.45
C ARG A 92 -15.20 -11.04 -2.41
N GLU A 93 -14.91 -10.38 -1.29
CA GLU A 93 -13.71 -9.60 -1.03
C GLU A 93 -12.51 -10.53 -0.85
N THR A 94 -12.68 -11.65 -0.13
CA THR A 94 -11.68 -12.73 -0.01
C THR A 94 -11.37 -13.35 -1.37
N VAL A 95 -12.37 -13.65 -2.20
CA VAL A 95 -12.16 -14.15 -3.57
C VAL A 95 -11.28 -13.18 -4.37
N ILE A 96 -11.62 -11.89 -4.38
CA ILE A 96 -10.90 -10.88 -5.15
C ILE A 96 -9.47 -10.70 -4.62
N ALA A 97 -9.27 -10.77 -3.29
CA ALA A 97 -7.95 -10.70 -2.67
C ALA A 97 -7.06 -11.88 -3.08
N VAL A 98 -7.54 -13.13 -2.97
CA VAL A 98 -6.77 -14.32 -3.32
C VAL A 98 -6.50 -14.38 -4.83
N VAL A 99 -7.42 -13.93 -5.70
CA VAL A 99 -7.19 -13.82 -7.15
C VAL A 99 -6.17 -12.73 -7.51
N LYS A 100 -6.15 -11.60 -6.78
CA LYS A 100 -5.05 -10.62 -6.88
C LYS A 100 -3.72 -11.26 -6.50
N GLU A 101 -3.64 -11.87 -5.32
CA GLU A 101 -2.40 -12.45 -4.78
C GLU A 101 -1.84 -13.55 -5.69
N TYR A 102 -2.67 -14.50 -6.14
CA TYR A 102 -2.31 -15.54 -7.10
C TYR A 102 -1.66 -14.97 -8.38
N THR A 103 -2.15 -13.82 -8.88
CA THR A 103 -1.60 -13.19 -10.10
C THR A 103 -0.36 -12.33 -9.83
N ILE A 104 -0.26 -11.70 -8.65
CA ILE A 104 0.97 -11.01 -8.19
C ILE A 104 2.12 -12.03 -8.04
N GLN A 105 1.88 -13.17 -7.40
CA GLN A 105 2.87 -14.25 -7.21
C GLN A 105 3.37 -14.86 -8.54
N ARG A 106 2.57 -14.76 -9.62
CA ARG A 106 2.89 -15.31 -10.94
C ARG A 106 3.35 -14.25 -11.96
N ASP A 107 3.48 -12.99 -11.55
CA ASP A 107 3.96 -11.87 -12.39
C ASP A 107 3.14 -11.68 -13.69
N VAL A 108 1.82 -11.70 -13.54
CA VAL A 108 0.84 -11.71 -14.64
C VAL A 108 -0.38 -10.83 -14.33
N ASP A 109 -1.03 -10.33 -15.39
CA ASP A 109 -2.20 -9.45 -15.26
C ASP A 109 -3.51 -10.08 -15.79
N TYR A 110 -4.62 -9.66 -15.19
CA TYR A 110 -5.99 -10.00 -15.57
C TYR A 110 -6.86 -8.74 -15.68
N ARG A 111 -7.78 -8.75 -16.64
CA ARG A 111 -8.92 -7.81 -16.69
C ARG A 111 -10.15 -8.44 -16.06
N VAL A 112 -10.93 -7.63 -15.34
CA VAL A 112 -12.29 -8.00 -14.93
C VAL A 112 -13.19 -7.86 -16.16
N CYS A 113 -14.00 -8.89 -16.43
CA CYS A 113 -14.99 -8.91 -17.51
C CYS A 113 -16.44 -8.85 -17.00
N GLU A 114 -16.68 -9.24 -15.74
CA GLU A 114 -17.99 -9.21 -15.09
C GLU A 114 -17.77 -9.00 -13.59
N SER A 115 -18.55 -8.12 -12.95
CA SER A 115 -18.44 -7.80 -11.53
C SER A 115 -19.80 -7.36 -10.97
N GLU A 116 -20.74 -8.30 -11.01
CA GLU A 116 -22.07 -8.14 -10.45
C GLU A 116 -22.12 -8.47 -8.95
N PRO A 117 -23.19 -8.11 -8.23
CA PRO A 117 -23.36 -8.48 -6.82
C PRO A 117 -23.30 -9.99 -6.54
N THR A 118 -23.50 -10.84 -7.55
CA THR A 118 -23.44 -12.30 -7.42
C THR A 118 -22.46 -13.01 -8.36
N THR A 119 -21.67 -12.25 -9.12
CA THR A 119 -20.74 -12.84 -10.11
C THR A 119 -19.46 -12.02 -10.24
N PHE A 120 -18.32 -12.69 -10.16
CA PHE A 120 -17.01 -12.15 -10.49
C PHE A 120 -16.40 -12.98 -11.63
N TYR A 121 -16.03 -12.35 -12.74
CA TYR A 121 -15.39 -13.01 -13.88
C TYR A 121 -14.18 -12.21 -14.32
N ALA A 122 -13.03 -12.89 -14.38
CA ALA A 122 -11.77 -12.33 -14.85
C ALA A 122 -11.13 -13.21 -15.92
N LYS A 123 -10.34 -12.60 -16.80
CA LYS A 123 -9.47 -13.29 -17.77
C LYS A 123 -8.11 -12.61 -17.84
N CYS A 124 -7.08 -13.35 -18.24
CA CYS A 124 -5.76 -12.76 -18.49
C CYS A 124 -5.85 -11.58 -19.50
N VAL A 125 -4.99 -10.58 -19.36
CA VAL A 125 -4.90 -9.48 -20.36
C VAL A 125 -4.61 -10.01 -21.77
N HIS A 126 -3.84 -11.09 -21.90
CA HIS A 126 -3.53 -11.77 -23.17
C HIS A 126 -4.48 -12.95 -23.50
N TYR A 127 -5.68 -12.97 -22.92
CA TYR A 127 -6.65 -14.06 -23.11
C TYR A 127 -6.98 -14.30 -24.59
N GLY A 128 -6.84 -15.55 -25.05
CA GLY A 128 -7.08 -15.98 -26.42
C GLY A 128 -5.98 -15.61 -27.42
N THR A 129 -4.83 -15.09 -26.96
CA THR A 129 -3.65 -14.82 -27.81
C THR A 129 -2.52 -15.82 -27.54
N ASN A 130 -2.15 -15.97 -26.26
CA ASN A 130 -1.16 -16.96 -25.79
C ASN A 130 -1.49 -17.51 -24.39
N CYS A 131 -2.70 -17.24 -23.90
CA CYS A 131 -3.15 -17.59 -22.57
C CYS A 131 -4.65 -17.84 -22.57
N ASP A 132 -5.09 -18.92 -21.93
CA ASP A 132 -6.51 -19.23 -21.74
C ASP A 132 -6.94 -19.09 -20.27
N TRP A 133 -6.10 -18.50 -19.41
CA TRP A 133 -6.42 -18.26 -18.00
C TRP A 133 -7.66 -17.39 -17.85
N LEU A 134 -8.65 -17.95 -17.15
CA LEU A 134 -9.84 -17.29 -16.68
C LEU A 134 -10.21 -17.83 -15.31
N ILE A 135 -10.99 -17.05 -14.57
CA ILE A 135 -11.67 -17.49 -13.36
C ILE A 135 -13.07 -16.87 -13.30
N ARG A 136 -14.09 -17.69 -13.07
CA ARG A 136 -15.47 -17.25 -12.79
C ARG A 136 -15.87 -17.75 -11.42
N VAL A 137 -16.42 -16.87 -10.60
CA VAL A 137 -16.84 -17.14 -9.23
C VAL A 137 -18.25 -16.58 -9.01
N ASN A 138 -19.16 -17.39 -8.48
CA ASN A 138 -20.57 -17.01 -8.29
C ASN A 138 -20.99 -17.14 -6.81
N LEU A 139 -21.90 -16.26 -6.37
CA LEU A 139 -22.55 -16.36 -5.06
C LEU A 139 -23.64 -17.45 -5.07
N ILE A 140 -23.51 -18.45 -4.19
CA ILE A 140 -24.54 -19.46 -3.95
C ILE A 140 -25.60 -18.87 -3.02
N LYS A 141 -26.56 -18.14 -3.61
CA LYS A 141 -27.60 -17.34 -2.94
C LYS A 141 -28.36 -18.00 -1.77
N ARG A 142 -28.42 -19.34 -1.71
CA ARG A 142 -29.08 -20.09 -0.60
C ARG A 142 -28.20 -20.27 0.64
N GLN A 143 -26.89 -20.17 0.48
CA GLN A 143 -25.88 -20.52 1.50
C GLN A 143 -24.85 -19.40 1.74
N TYR A 144 -24.96 -18.30 0.99
CA TYR A 144 -24.21 -17.05 1.14
C TYR A 144 -22.69 -17.11 0.96
N TYR A 145 -22.15 -18.22 0.48
CA TYR A 145 -20.74 -18.36 0.09
C TYR A 145 -20.54 -18.27 -1.43
N TRP A 146 -19.30 -17.99 -1.84
CA TRP A 146 -18.86 -17.86 -3.23
C TRP A 146 -18.13 -19.12 -3.70
N VAL A 147 -18.36 -19.56 -4.95
CA VAL A 147 -17.77 -20.79 -5.51
C VAL A 147 -17.09 -20.52 -6.83
N ILE A 148 -15.88 -21.06 -7.02
CA ILE A 148 -15.20 -21.07 -8.34
C ILE A 148 -15.99 -21.99 -9.28
N MET A 149 -16.74 -21.39 -10.21
CA MET A 149 -17.60 -22.08 -11.17
C MET A 149 -16.86 -22.53 -12.43
N SER A 150 -15.78 -21.83 -12.81
CA SER A 150 -14.91 -22.25 -13.91
C SER A 150 -13.49 -21.72 -13.71
N TYR A 151 -12.52 -22.59 -13.94
CA TYR A 151 -11.09 -22.27 -13.91
C TYR A 151 -10.37 -23.06 -15.01
N ASN A 152 -9.41 -22.43 -15.69
CA ASN A 152 -8.72 -23.02 -16.85
C ASN A 152 -7.29 -23.53 -16.53
N GLY A 153 -6.90 -23.61 -15.25
CA GLY A 153 -5.51 -23.89 -14.86
C GLY A 153 -4.63 -22.64 -14.94
N SER A 154 -3.31 -22.83 -14.79
CA SER A 154 -2.30 -21.78 -14.70
C SER A 154 -2.27 -20.80 -15.88
N HIS A 155 -1.65 -19.63 -15.69
CA HIS A 155 -1.29 -18.76 -16.82
C HIS A 155 -0.25 -19.43 -17.72
N THR A 156 -0.47 -19.42 -19.04
CA THR A 156 0.52 -19.85 -20.05
C THR A 156 1.21 -18.67 -20.76
N CYS A 157 0.77 -17.43 -20.51
CA CYS A 157 1.50 -16.24 -20.93
C CYS A 157 2.78 -16.07 -20.10
N ILE A 158 3.88 -15.74 -20.77
CA ILE A 158 5.08 -15.21 -20.13
C ILE A 158 4.77 -13.81 -19.56
N ARG A 159 5.43 -13.45 -18.45
CA ARG A 159 5.50 -12.10 -17.86
C ARG A 159 5.45 -11.00 -18.93
N SER A 160 4.57 -10.01 -18.74
CA SER A 160 4.59 -8.80 -19.56
C SER A 160 5.79 -7.93 -19.18
N THR A 161 6.75 -7.74 -20.09
CA THR A 161 7.95 -6.91 -19.88
C THR A 161 7.68 -5.40 -19.90
N ILE A 162 6.40 -4.99 -19.94
CA ILE A 162 5.99 -3.60 -20.19
C ILE A 162 6.04 -2.72 -18.92
N SER A 163 6.06 -3.31 -17.71
CA SER A 163 6.54 -2.61 -16.51
C SER A 163 8.04 -2.86 -16.33
N HIS A 164 8.84 -1.97 -16.89
CA HIS A 164 10.28 -1.87 -16.58
C HIS A 164 10.53 -1.14 -15.24
N ASP A 165 9.50 -0.47 -14.71
CA ASP A 165 9.39 -0.10 -13.30
C ASP A 165 9.13 -1.33 -12.43
N GLN A 166 9.65 -1.33 -11.21
CA GLN A 166 9.61 -2.46 -10.28
C GLN A 166 8.27 -2.62 -9.52
N ASP A 167 7.28 -1.76 -9.83
CA ASP A 167 5.99 -1.65 -9.14
C ASP A 167 4.89 -2.44 -9.91
N HIS A 168 4.48 -3.62 -9.41
CA HIS A 168 3.40 -4.42 -10.03
C HIS A 168 2.02 -3.72 -9.94
N VAL A 169 1.27 -3.68 -11.04
CA VAL A 169 0.04 -2.86 -11.18
C VAL A 169 -1.05 -3.23 -10.15
N LYS A 170 -1.22 -4.51 -9.81
CA LYS A 170 -2.21 -4.95 -8.78
C LYS A 170 -1.72 -4.81 -7.34
N LEU A 171 -0.43 -4.55 -7.14
CA LEU A 171 0.14 -4.30 -5.83
C LEU A 171 -0.07 -2.81 -5.48
N ASP A 172 -1.35 -2.45 -5.42
CA ASP A 172 -1.86 -1.12 -5.08
C ASP A 172 -1.85 -0.88 -3.55
N SER A 173 -1.99 0.37 -3.13
CA SER A 173 -1.95 0.72 -1.69
C SER A 173 -3.09 0.10 -0.87
N GLY A 174 -4.19 -0.35 -1.50
CA GLY A 174 -5.24 -1.13 -0.84
C GLY A 174 -4.83 -2.58 -0.61
N THR A 175 -4.23 -3.24 -1.62
CA THR A 175 -3.63 -4.58 -1.49
C THR A 175 -2.53 -4.60 -0.43
N ILE A 176 -1.68 -3.57 -0.41
CA ILE A 176 -0.62 -3.43 0.61
C ILE A 176 -1.25 -3.18 1.99
N ALA A 177 -2.26 -2.33 2.11
CA ALA A 177 -2.92 -2.05 3.39
C ALA A 177 -3.48 -3.31 4.07
N GLU A 178 -4.14 -4.22 3.32
CA GLU A 178 -4.57 -5.51 3.89
C GLU A 178 -3.39 -6.39 4.31
N ALA A 179 -2.31 -6.42 3.51
CA ALA A 179 -1.13 -7.23 3.80
C ALA A 179 -0.33 -6.75 5.03
N ILE A 180 -0.32 -5.44 5.32
CA ILE A 180 0.39 -4.85 6.46
C ILE A 180 -0.52 -4.63 7.68
N LYS A 181 -1.83 -4.88 7.56
CA LYS A 181 -2.81 -4.70 8.62
C LYS A 181 -2.35 -5.23 10.00
N PRO A 182 -1.95 -6.50 10.16
CA PRO A 182 -1.52 -7.01 11.47
C PRO A 182 -0.25 -6.35 12.03
N LEU A 183 0.64 -5.83 11.18
CA LEU A 183 1.81 -5.04 11.64
C LEU A 183 1.37 -3.72 12.27
N VAL A 184 0.41 -3.04 11.66
CA VAL A 184 -0.08 -1.72 12.10
C VAL A 184 -1.00 -1.87 13.32
N GLU A 185 -1.76 -2.97 13.41
CA GLU A 185 -2.51 -3.33 14.62
C GLU A 185 -1.59 -3.68 15.81
N ALA A 186 -0.38 -4.21 15.56
CA ALA A 186 0.62 -4.50 16.59
C ALA A 186 1.49 -3.27 16.96
N ASP A 187 1.91 -2.45 15.99
CA ASP A 187 2.74 -1.26 16.22
C ASP A 187 2.39 -0.09 15.27
N LEU A 188 1.72 0.93 15.82
CA LEU A 188 1.42 2.17 15.11
C LEU A 188 2.67 3.02 14.84
N SER A 189 3.75 2.87 15.60
CA SER A 189 5.01 3.61 15.42
C SER A 189 5.86 3.05 14.27
N LEU A 190 5.53 1.86 13.76
CA LEU A 190 6.33 1.10 12.81
C LEU A 190 6.82 1.93 11.63
N LYS A 191 8.14 1.98 11.45
CA LYS A 191 8.79 2.83 10.45
C LYS A 191 8.47 2.34 9.04
N VAL A 192 8.12 3.26 8.15
CA VAL A 192 7.76 2.95 6.74
C VAL A 192 8.85 2.16 6.01
N LYS A 193 10.13 2.35 6.38
CA LYS A 193 11.26 1.54 5.86
C LYS A 193 11.15 0.05 6.22
N SER A 194 10.71 -0.28 7.44
CA SER A 194 10.45 -1.66 7.87
C SER A 194 9.28 -2.26 7.10
N VAL A 195 8.21 -1.47 6.90
CA VAL A 195 7.05 -1.89 6.09
C VAL A 195 7.44 -2.13 4.62
N ILE A 196 8.31 -1.30 4.03
CA ILE A 196 8.86 -1.53 2.68
C ILE A 196 9.60 -2.87 2.63
N ALA A 197 10.46 -3.17 3.61
CA ALA A 197 11.22 -4.43 3.66
C ALA A 197 10.32 -5.67 3.77
N GLU A 198 9.28 -5.62 4.61
CA GLU A 198 8.34 -6.74 4.76
C GLU A 198 7.50 -6.98 3.49
N VAL A 199 7.02 -5.90 2.85
CA VAL A 199 6.22 -6.05 1.62
C VAL A 199 7.12 -6.44 0.43
N GLN A 200 8.39 -6.03 0.41
CA GLN A 200 9.42 -6.58 -0.49
C GLN A 200 9.63 -8.09 -0.25
N SER A 201 9.77 -8.51 1.00
CA SER A 201 9.94 -9.91 1.40
C SER A 201 8.75 -10.78 0.95
N LYS A 202 7.53 -10.33 1.24
CA LYS A 202 6.29 -11.08 0.96
C LYS A 202 5.95 -11.18 -0.53
N PHE A 203 6.17 -10.12 -1.32
CA PHE A 203 5.72 -10.06 -2.71
C PHE A 203 6.85 -10.09 -3.76
N ASN A 204 8.12 -9.96 -3.37
CA ASN A 204 9.29 -9.91 -4.26
C ASN A 204 9.27 -8.76 -5.31
N TYR A 205 8.66 -7.62 -4.96
CA TYR A 205 8.66 -6.38 -5.75
C TYR A 205 9.21 -5.21 -4.94
N THR A 206 10.00 -4.33 -5.57
CA THR A 206 10.42 -3.05 -4.96
C THR A 206 9.29 -2.03 -5.06
N ILE A 207 8.89 -1.47 -3.93
CA ILE A 207 7.73 -0.57 -3.85
C ILE A 207 8.17 0.83 -3.44
N SER A 208 7.62 1.82 -4.14
CA SER A 208 7.85 3.23 -3.85
C SER A 208 7.36 3.65 -2.45
N TYR A 209 8.18 4.41 -1.71
CA TYR A 209 7.88 4.89 -0.34
C TYR A 209 6.49 5.51 -0.20
N ARG A 210 6.09 6.33 -1.20
CA ARG A 210 4.77 6.98 -1.23
C ARG A 210 3.62 5.97 -1.24
N LYS A 211 3.75 4.84 -1.94
CA LYS A 211 2.72 3.80 -1.99
C LYS A 211 2.56 3.10 -0.64
N VAL A 212 3.68 2.85 0.06
CA VAL A 212 3.68 2.26 1.41
C VAL A 212 3.19 3.24 2.47
N TRP A 213 3.50 4.54 2.36
CA TRP A 213 2.92 5.58 3.22
C TRP A 213 1.38 5.56 3.13
N LEU A 214 0.84 5.71 1.91
CA LEU A 214 -0.60 5.70 1.66
C LEU A 214 -1.27 4.39 2.08
N ALA A 215 -0.55 3.26 2.00
CA ALA A 215 -1.04 1.99 2.52
C ALA A 215 -1.12 2.00 4.06
N LYS A 216 -0.08 2.48 4.78
CA LYS A 216 -0.10 2.56 6.24
C LYS A 216 -1.18 3.51 6.75
N GLU A 217 -1.28 4.69 6.14
CA GLU A 217 -2.31 5.70 6.43
C GLU A 217 -3.73 5.10 6.30
N LYS A 218 -4.02 4.49 5.14
CA LYS A 218 -5.28 3.77 4.88
C LYS A 218 -5.52 2.54 5.77
N THR A 219 -4.47 2.00 6.39
CA THR A 219 -4.57 0.92 7.38
C THR A 219 -4.99 1.48 8.74
N VAL A 220 -4.38 2.60 9.18
CA VAL A 220 -4.77 3.31 10.40
C VAL A 220 -6.23 3.78 10.32
N GLU A 221 -6.64 4.39 9.19
CA GLU A 221 -8.04 4.81 8.98
C GLU A 221 -9.05 3.65 9.09
N LYS A 222 -8.67 2.42 8.73
CA LYS A 222 -9.52 1.22 8.84
C LYS A 222 -9.63 0.66 10.25
N ILE A 223 -8.65 0.94 11.12
CA ILE A 223 -8.60 0.43 12.50
C ILE A 223 -9.28 1.43 13.45
N PHE A 224 -9.03 2.73 13.28
CA PHE A 224 -9.47 3.78 14.21
C PHE A 224 -10.57 4.69 13.65
N GLY A 225 -10.92 4.54 12.37
CA GLY A 225 -11.75 5.49 11.64
C GLY A 225 -10.94 6.64 11.02
N GLY A 226 -11.60 7.44 10.18
CA GLY A 226 -11.00 8.67 9.65
C GLY A 226 -10.84 9.73 10.73
N TRP A 227 -9.95 10.70 10.48
CA TRP A 227 -9.73 11.85 11.39
C TRP A 227 -11.03 12.58 11.74
N GLU A 228 -11.94 12.71 10.76
CA GLU A 228 -13.24 13.37 10.87
C GLU A 228 -14.13 12.74 11.96
N ALA A 229 -14.19 11.40 12.02
CA ALA A 229 -14.90 10.66 13.07
C ALA A 229 -14.27 10.83 14.48
N SER A 230 -12.99 11.21 14.54
CA SER A 230 -12.33 11.54 15.82
C SER A 230 -12.73 12.92 16.34
N TYR A 231 -13.12 13.85 15.45
CA TYR A 231 -13.68 15.15 15.85
C TYR A 231 -15.16 15.04 16.24
N GLU A 232 -15.96 14.21 15.57
CA GLU A 232 -17.36 13.92 15.96
C GLU A 232 -17.46 13.25 17.34
N ALA A 233 -16.41 12.56 17.79
CA ALA A 233 -16.34 11.91 19.10
C ALA A 233 -16.01 12.85 20.27
N LEU A 234 -15.72 14.13 20.01
CA LEU A 234 -15.42 15.12 21.07
C LEU A 234 -16.72 15.66 21.69
N PRO A 235 -16.80 15.79 23.03
CA PRO A 235 -17.96 16.39 23.68
C PRO A 235 -18.07 17.90 23.39
N ILE A 236 -19.32 18.35 23.26
CA ILE A 236 -19.74 19.75 23.02
C ILE A 236 -19.85 20.53 24.34
#